data_AF-A0A7Y1Z350-F1
#
_entry.id   AF-A0A7Y1Z350-F1
#
_cell.length_a   1.000
_cell.length_b   1.000
_cell.length_c   1.000
_cell.angle_alpha   90.00
_cell.angle_beta   90.00
_cell.angle_gamma   90.00
#
_symmetry.space_group_name_H-M   'P 1'
#
loop_
_entity.id
_entity.type
_entity.pdbx_description
1 polymer ?
#
loop_
_entity_poly.entity_id
_entity_poly.type
_entity_poly.pdbx_seq_one_letter_code
_entity_poly.pdbx_strand_id
1 'polypeptide(L)'
;MQFKLWGQIEFDGDEREIVNKYKLDDAVLIEIDQQGLIRNSALIGVAVAAVLYLILPYTLLALIIGAGAGYFYFHQMRETIYVKDLMHGRYFSCGSVIDLAKRERWLNNNVAVLRQVMEAARHWDGTETVDIPVLDKDAARELVARL
;
A
#
# COMPACT_ATOMS: atom_id res chain seq x y z
N MET A 1 -27.55 3.14 -7.82
CA MET A 1 -26.68 3.21 -9.01
C MET A 1 -25.24 3.12 -8.55
N GLN A 2 -24.46 2.18 -9.09
CA GLN A 2 -23.01 2.11 -8.84
C GLN A 2 -22.29 2.66 -10.07
N PHE A 3 -21.41 3.63 -9.87
CA PHE A 3 -20.56 4.15 -10.93
C PHE A 3 -19.35 3.23 -11.08
N LYS A 4 -18.86 3.06 -12.32
CA LYS A 4 -17.65 2.26 -12.59
C LYS A 4 -16.60 3.16 -13.22
N LEU A 5 -15.41 3.19 -12.64
CA LEU A 5 -14.24 3.85 -13.20
C LEU A 5 -13.35 2.77 -13.81
N TRP A 6 -13.05 2.85 -15.10
CA TRP A 6 -12.06 2.00 -15.75
C TRP A 6 -10.73 2.76 -15.80
N GLY A 7 -9.68 2.16 -15.27
CA GLY A 7 -8.33 2.74 -15.30
C GLY A 7 -7.35 1.75 -15.92
N GLN A 8 -6.61 2.22 -16.91
CA GLN A 8 -5.51 1.50 -17.54
C GLN A 8 -4.32 2.45 -17.69
N ILE A 9 -3.11 1.95 -17.38
CA ILE A 9 -1.87 2.69 -17.63
C ILE A 9 -1.33 2.23 -18.98
N GLU A 10 -1.15 3.17 -19.90
CA GLU A 10 -0.43 2.96 -21.14
C GLU A 10 1.05 3.28 -20.92
N PHE A 11 1.90 2.30 -21.22
CA PHE A 11 3.34 2.40 -21.19
C PHE A 11 3.88 2.41 -22.62
N ASP A 12 4.91 3.22 -22.85
CA ASP A 12 5.69 3.16 -24.09
C ASP A 12 6.59 1.89 -24.13
N GLY A 13 7.17 1.59 -25.29
CA GLY A 13 8.03 0.43 -25.50
C GLY A 13 9.19 0.37 -24.50
N ASP A 14 9.91 1.47 -24.34
CA ASP A 14 11.05 1.60 -23.42
C ASP A 14 10.63 1.47 -21.95
N GLU A 15 9.45 2.00 -21.60
CA GLU A 15 8.89 1.95 -20.25
C GLU A 15 8.54 0.50 -19.84
N ARG A 16 8.01 -0.31 -20.77
CA ARG A 16 7.74 -1.73 -20.53
C ARG A 16 9.01 -2.53 -20.25
N GLU A 17 10.11 -2.18 -20.90
CA GLU A 17 11.39 -2.86 -20.67
C GLU A 17 11.91 -2.61 -19.25
N ILE A 18 11.79 -1.36 -18.75
CA ILE A 18 12.15 -0.99 -17.37
C ILE A 18 11.29 -1.75 -16.35
N VAL A 19 9.97 -1.82 -16.59
CA VAL A 19 9.04 -2.54 -15.71
C VAL A 19 9.43 -4.02 -15.60
N ASN A 20 9.75 -4.67 -16.72
CA ASN A 20 10.18 -6.06 -16.72
C ASN A 20 11.58 -6.25 -16.10
N LYS A 21 12.52 -5.34 -16.37
CA LYS A 21 13.89 -5.39 -15.85
C LYS A 21 13.94 -5.32 -14.33
N TYR A 22 13.16 -4.42 -13.73
CA TYR A 22 13.12 -4.22 -12.28
C TYR A 22 11.96 -4.95 -11.58
N LYS A 23 11.20 -5.78 -12.31
CA LYS A 23 10.00 -6.48 -11.80
C LYS A 23 9.03 -5.54 -11.09
N LEU A 24 8.81 -4.37 -11.67
CA LEU A 24 7.87 -3.39 -11.13
C LEU A 24 6.42 -3.86 -11.31
N ASP A 25 6.17 -4.90 -12.11
CA ASP A 25 4.86 -5.52 -12.33
C ASP A 25 4.24 -6.11 -11.05
N ASP A 26 5.08 -6.68 -10.18
CA ASP A 26 4.68 -7.20 -8.86
C ASP A 26 4.79 -6.16 -7.74
N ALA A 27 5.23 -4.94 -8.04
CA ALA A 27 5.24 -3.87 -7.06
C ALA A 27 3.80 -3.52 -6.66
N VAL A 28 3.58 -3.41 -5.34
CA VAL A 28 2.34 -2.88 -4.80
C VAL A 28 2.35 -1.39 -5.09
N LEU A 29 1.59 -1.00 -6.10
CA LEU A 29 1.48 0.38 -6.54
C LEU A 29 0.71 1.19 -5.50
N ILE A 30 -0.22 0.53 -4.78
CA ILE A 30 -1.14 1.22 -3.89
C ILE A 30 -1.59 0.39 -2.69
N GLU A 31 -1.47 0.98 -1.49
CA GLU A 31 -2.31 0.69 -0.33
C GLU A 31 -3.44 1.73 -0.30
N ILE A 32 -4.67 1.32 -0.61
CA ILE A 32 -5.82 2.22 -0.52
C ILE A 32 -6.01 2.58 0.96
N ASP A 33 -5.96 3.86 1.31
CA ASP A 33 -6.41 4.34 2.62
C ASP A 33 -7.92 4.14 2.75
N GLN A 34 -8.32 2.93 3.12
CA GLN A 34 -9.70 2.56 3.36
C GLN A 34 -10.03 2.89 4.82
N GLN A 35 -10.19 4.17 5.13
CA GLN A 35 -10.65 4.63 6.45
C GLN A 35 -11.96 3.94 6.88
N GLY A 36 -12.83 3.62 5.90
CA GLY A 36 -14.03 2.81 6.12
C GLY A 36 -13.72 1.35 6.48
N LEU A 37 -12.66 0.76 5.92
CA LEU A 37 -12.22 -0.60 6.26
C LEU A 37 -11.64 -0.64 7.68
N ILE A 38 -10.88 0.37 8.10
CA ILE A 38 -10.38 0.49 9.48
C ILE A 38 -11.54 0.57 10.46
N ARG A 39 -12.58 1.37 10.15
CA ARG A 39 -13.77 1.46 11.00
C ARG A 39 -14.54 0.14 11.04
N ASN A 40 -14.67 -0.54 9.91
CA ASN A 40 -15.39 -1.82 9.82
C ASN A 40 -14.61 -2.96 10.49
N SER A 41 -13.28 -3.00 10.35
CA SER A 41 -12.43 -3.98 11.02
C SER A 41 -12.42 -3.78 12.53
N ALA A 42 -12.40 -2.53 12.99
CA ALA A 42 -12.57 -2.20 14.41
C ALA A 42 -13.95 -2.63 14.94
N LEU A 43 -15.03 -2.36 14.18
CA LEU A 43 -16.38 -2.81 14.55
C LEU A 43 -16.48 -4.33 14.66
N ILE A 44 -15.90 -5.06 13.70
CA ILE A 44 -15.87 -6.53 13.72
C ILE A 44 -15.04 -7.05 14.89
N GLY A 45 -13.87 -6.47 15.14
CA GLY A 45 -13.03 -6.85 16.27
C GLY A 45 -13.71 -6.62 17.61
N VAL A 46 -14.40 -5.49 17.79
CA VAL A 46 -15.19 -5.18 19.00
C VAL A 46 -16.39 -6.12 19.13
N ALA A 47 -17.10 -6.42 18.04
CA ALA A 47 -18.23 -7.34 18.05
C ALA A 47 -17.80 -8.75 18.49
N VAL A 48 -16.69 -9.26 17.93
CA VAL A 48 -16.12 -10.56 18.32
C VAL A 48 -15.67 -10.54 19.78
N ALA A 49 -14.99 -9.48 20.22
CA ALA A 49 -14.59 -9.33 21.63
C ALA A 49 -15.80 -9.33 22.57
N ALA A 50 -16.88 -8.61 22.22
CA ALA A 50 -18.09 -8.51 23.04
C ALA A 50 -18.81 -9.86 23.18
N VAL A 51 -18.91 -10.64 22.10
CA VAL A 51 -19.49 -11.99 22.15
C VAL A 51 -18.65 -12.91 23.02
N LEU A 52 -17.31 -12.88 22.86
CA LEU A 52 -16.41 -13.70 23.67
C LEU A 52 -16.41 -13.30 25.14
N TYR A 53 -16.58 -12.01 25.44
CA TYR A 53 -16.69 -11.50 26.81
C TYR A 53 -17.91 -12.06 27.56
N LEU A 54 -19.00 -12.38 26.85
CA LEU A 54 -20.20 -12.97 27.44
C LEU A 54 -20.08 -14.48 27.70
N ILE A 55 -19.16 -15.16 27.01
CA ILE A 55 -19.03 -16.63 27.03
C ILE A 55 -17.83 -17.08 27.88
N LEU A 56 -16.72 -16.34 27.84
CA LEU A 56 -15.47 -16.71 28.48
C LEU A 56 -15.26 -15.95 29.80
N PRO A 57 -14.84 -16.63 30.88
CA PRO A 57 -14.50 -15.97 32.15
C PRO A 57 -13.19 -15.15 32.06
N TYR A 58 -12.39 -15.31 31.00
CA TYR A 58 -11.10 -14.65 30.82
C TYR A 58 -11.21 -13.44 29.88
N THR A 59 -11.43 -12.27 30.47
CA THR A 59 -11.68 -11.00 29.75
C THR A 59 -10.50 -10.52 28.90
N LEU A 60 -9.26 -10.75 29.35
CA LEU A 60 -8.04 -10.44 28.60
C LEU A 60 -7.90 -11.28 27.33
N LEU A 61 -8.26 -12.57 27.40
CA LEU A 61 -8.17 -13.47 26.25
C LEU A 61 -9.18 -13.09 25.15
N ALA A 62 -10.39 -12.70 25.55
CA ALA A 62 -11.42 -12.21 24.65
C ALA A 62 -10.98 -10.94 23.89
N LEU A 63 -10.29 -10.02 24.57
CA LEU A 63 -9.72 -8.82 23.96
C LEU A 63 -8.65 -9.16 22.91
N ILE A 64 -7.73 -10.07 23.22
CA ILE A 64 -6.67 -10.50 22.29
C ILE A 64 -7.28 -11.16 21.04
N ILE A 65 -8.28 -12.05 21.23
CA ILE A 65 -8.94 -12.74 20.12
C ILE A 65 -9.75 -11.76 19.27
N GLY A 66 -10.47 -10.81 19.88
CA GLY A 66 -11.19 -9.78 19.14
C GLY A 66 -10.27 -8.85 18.36
N ALA A 67 -9.15 -8.43 18.95
CA ALA A 67 -8.12 -7.66 18.26
C ALA A 67 -7.52 -8.46 17.09
N GLY A 68 -7.23 -9.75 17.30
CA GLY A 68 -6.74 -10.66 16.26
C GLY A 68 -7.73 -10.85 15.12
N ALA A 69 -9.03 -10.98 15.42
CA ALA A 69 -10.09 -11.09 14.41
C ALA A 69 -10.24 -9.79 13.59
N GLY A 70 -10.18 -8.63 14.25
CA GLY A 70 -10.18 -7.33 13.58
C GLY A 70 -8.97 -7.16 12.67
N TYR A 71 -7.78 -7.54 13.14
CA TYR A 71 -6.55 -7.52 12.35
C TYR A 71 -6.63 -8.48 11.15
N PHE A 72 -7.10 -9.71 11.35
CA PHE A 72 -7.23 -10.69 10.29
C PHE A 72 -8.23 -10.22 9.21
N TYR A 73 -9.37 -9.68 9.64
CA TYR A 73 -10.35 -9.11 8.72
C TYR A 73 -9.78 -7.93 7.93
N PHE A 74 -9.04 -7.03 8.61
CA PHE A 74 -8.36 -5.91 7.96
C PHE A 74 -7.34 -6.41 6.93
N HIS A 75 -6.53 -7.41 7.28
CA HIS A 75 -5.52 -7.96 6.39
C HIS A 75 -6.14 -8.64 5.15
N GLN A 76 -7.22 -9.40 5.33
CA GLN A 76 -7.87 -10.13 4.24
C GLN A 76 -8.63 -9.21 3.27
N MET A 77 -9.21 -8.12 3.79
CA MET A 77 -10.02 -7.18 3.01
C MET A 77 -9.21 -5.98 2.48
N ARG A 78 -7.92 -5.89 2.82
CA ARG A 78 -7.05 -4.86 2.30
C ARG A 78 -6.85 -5.08 0.80
N GLU A 79 -7.55 -4.28 0.00
CA GLU A 79 -7.35 -4.26 -1.44
C GLU A 79 -5.97 -3.65 -1.74
N THR A 80 -5.00 -4.50 -2.04
CA THR A 80 -3.76 -4.09 -2.68
C THR A 80 -3.98 -4.05 -4.19
N ILE A 81 -3.54 -2.96 -4.83
CA ILE A 81 -3.55 -2.85 -6.29
C ILE A 81 -2.10 -3.01 -6.77
N TYR A 82 -1.89 -4.02 -7.60
CA TYR A 82 -0.59 -4.26 -8.24
C TYR A 82 -0.46 -3.47 -9.55
N VAL A 83 0.77 -3.17 -9.96
CA VAL A 83 1.05 -2.53 -11.26
C VAL A 83 0.49 -3.35 -12.42
N LYS A 84 0.64 -4.69 -12.37
CA LYS A 84 0.07 -5.58 -13.39
C LYS A 84 -1.45 -5.46 -13.55
N ASP A 85 -2.20 -5.18 -12.49
CA ASP A 85 -3.66 -5.01 -12.58
C ASP A 85 -4.02 -3.76 -13.39
N LEU A 86 -3.21 -2.70 -13.26
CA LEU A 86 -3.41 -1.44 -13.97
C LEU A 86 -2.85 -1.49 -15.40
N MET A 87 -1.86 -2.35 -15.69
CA MET A 87 -1.39 -2.62 -17.05
C MET A 87 -2.47 -3.24 -17.94
N HIS A 88 -3.23 -4.20 -17.38
CA HIS A 88 -4.30 -4.91 -18.11
C HIS A 88 -5.64 -4.16 -18.06
N GLY A 89 -5.74 -3.14 -17.22
CA GLY A 89 -6.96 -2.37 -16.98
C GLY A 89 -7.85 -3.02 -15.92
N ARG A 90 -8.33 -2.23 -14.96
CA ARG A 90 -9.20 -2.68 -13.88
C ARG A 90 -10.41 -1.76 -13.72
N TYR A 91 -11.56 -2.35 -13.41
CA TYR A 91 -12.75 -1.61 -13.02
C TYR A 91 -12.78 -1.36 -11.51
N PHE A 92 -13.06 -0.13 -11.13
CA PHE A 92 -13.29 0.30 -9.75
C PHE A 92 -14.76 0.66 -9.57
N SER A 93 -15.42 0.08 -8.57
CA SER A 93 -16.78 0.46 -8.20
C SER A 93 -16.75 1.71 -7.30
N CYS A 94 -17.49 2.74 -7.69
CA CYS A 94 -17.61 4.01 -6.98
C CYS A 94 -19.06 4.20 -6.50
N GLY A 95 -19.21 4.60 -5.23
CA GLY A 95 -20.53 4.78 -4.62
C GLY A 95 -21.23 6.09 -5.00
N SER A 96 -20.48 7.08 -5.47
CA SER A 96 -20.99 8.41 -5.83
C SER A 96 -20.12 9.11 -6.89
N VAL A 97 -20.63 10.17 -7.51
CA VAL A 97 -19.87 11.00 -8.48
C VAL A 97 -18.65 11.66 -7.83
N ILE A 98 -18.77 12.10 -6.57
CA ILE A 98 -17.65 12.68 -5.81
C ILE A 98 -16.58 11.61 -5.56
N ASP A 99 -17.00 10.38 -5.23
CA ASP A 99 -16.09 9.24 -5.03
C ASP A 99 -15.36 8.86 -6.33
N LEU A 100 -16.04 8.97 -7.48
CA LEU A 100 -15.41 8.80 -8.80
C LEU A 100 -14.30 9.83 -9.03
N ALA A 101 -14.59 11.12 -8.86
CA ALA A 101 -13.59 12.18 -9.06
C ALA A 101 -12.41 12.09 -8.07
N LYS A 102 -12.68 11.68 -6.82
CA LYS A 102 -11.61 11.42 -5.84
C LYS A 102 -10.73 10.26 -6.27
N ARG A 103 -11.32 9.14 -6.72
CA ARG A 103 -10.58 7.96 -7.18
C ARG A 103 -9.78 8.25 -8.45
N GLU A 104 -10.31 9.02 -9.38
CA GLU A 104 -9.59 9.46 -10.58
C GLU A 104 -8.36 10.30 -10.23
N ARG A 105 -8.52 11.35 -9.41
CA ARG A 105 -7.40 12.21 -8.99
C ARG A 105 -6.35 11.41 -8.24
N TRP A 106 -6.78 10.50 -7.39
CA TRP A 106 -5.89 9.64 -6.64
C TRP A 106 -5.14 8.65 -7.55
N LEU A 107 -5.79 8.05 -8.54
CA LEU A 107 -5.14 7.16 -9.50
C LEU A 107 -4.07 7.92 -10.29
N ASN A 108 -4.39 9.13 -10.76
CA ASN A 108 -3.44 10.00 -11.46
C ASN A 108 -2.20 10.31 -10.61
N ASN A 109 -2.37 10.60 -9.31
CA ASN A 109 -1.23 10.85 -8.42
C ASN A 109 -0.34 9.62 -8.25
N ASN A 110 -0.91 8.42 -8.07
CA ASN A 110 -0.13 7.19 -7.91
C ASN A 110 0.63 6.83 -9.20
N VAL A 111 0.00 7.01 -10.37
CA VAL A 111 0.64 6.82 -11.68
C VAL A 111 1.76 7.84 -11.90
N ALA A 112 1.58 9.10 -11.47
CA ALA A 112 2.62 10.10 -11.54
C ALA A 112 3.85 9.70 -10.70
N VAL A 113 3.65 9.18 -9.48
CA VAL A 113 4.75 8.66 -8.64
C VAL A 113 5.43 7.47 -9.31
N LEU A 114 4.66 6.52 -9.86
CA LEU A 114 5.22 5.38 -10.59
C LEU A 114 6.09 5.84 -11.76
N ARG A 115 5.64 6.82 -12.55
CA ARG A 115 6.45 7.38 -13.65
C ARG A 115 7.74 8.02 -13.14
N GLN A 116 7.69 8.75 -12.02
CA GLN A 116 8.91 9.31 -11.42
C GLN A 116 9.88 8.22 -10.96
N VAL A 117 9.37 7.12 -10.39
CA VAL A 117 10.20 5.97 -10.03
C VAL A 117 10.80 5.32 -11.27
N MET A 118 10.04 5.18 -12.37
CA MET A 118 10.55 4.63 -13.62
C MET A 118 11.63 5.51 -14.26
N GLU A 119 11.46 6.84 -14.23
CA GLU A 119 12.47 7.80 -14.67
C GLU A 119 13.73 7.75 -13.81
N ALA A 120 13.60 7.60 -12.49
CA ALA A 120 14.74 7.35 -11.62
C ALA A 120 15.41 6.00 -11.94
N ALA A 121 14.61 4.97 -12.20
CA ALA A 121 15.08 3.62 -12.51
C ALA A 121 15.87 3.54 -13.83
N ARG A 122 15.61 4.43 -14.80
CA ARG A 122 16.46 4.58 -16.01
C ARG A 122 17.94 4.79 -15.64
N HIS A 123 18.19 5.44 -14.50
CA HIS A 123 19.52 5.83 -14.04
C HIS A 123 20.07 4.91 -12.93
N TRP A 124 19.30 3.91 -12.45
CA TRP A 124 19.74 3.01 -11.37
C TRP A 124 20.90 2.09 -11.77
N ASP A 125 21.04 1.79 -13.05
CA ASP A 125 22.20 1.06 -13.58
C ASP A 125 23.42 1.97 -13.82
N GLY A 126 23.27 3.27 -13.57
CA GLY A 126 24.37 4.21 -13.53
C GLY A 126 25.25 3.92 -12.32
N THR A 127 26.57 3.89 -12.53
CA THR A 127 27.58 3.89 -11.47
C THR A 127 27.61 5.25 -10.74
N GLU A 128 26.50 5.69 -10.16
CA GLU A 128 26.52 6.79 -9.22
C GLU A 128 27.09 6.26 -7.90
N THR A 129 28.42 6.27 -7.83
CA THR A 129 29.14 6.11 -6.57
C THR A 129 28.91 7.36 -5.75
N VAL A 130 27.97 7.29 -4.80
CA VAL A 130 27.89 8.29 -3.74
C VAL A 130 29.13 8.10 -2.87
N ASP A 131 30.09 9.01 -2.97
CA ASP A 131 31.23 9.04 -2.05
C ASP A 131 30.68 9.20 -0.63
N ILE A 132 30.77 8.14 0.18
CA ILE A 132 30.46 8.20 1.60
C ILE A 132 31.73 8.74 2.26
N PRO A 133 31.78 10.02 2.67
CA PRO A 133 32.95 10.53 3.35
C PRO A 133 33.17 9.74 4.64
N VAL A 134 34.41 9.36 4.91
CA VAL A 134 34.77 8.70 6.16
C VAL A 134 34.37 9.62 7.32
N LEU A 135 33.47 9.15 8.19
CA LEU A 135 33.05 9.91 9.36
C LEU A 135 34.26 10.21 10.25
N ASP A 136 34.30 11.42 10.82
CA ASP A 136 35.26 11.75 11.86
C ASP A 136 35.11 10.80 13.06
N LYS A 137 36.19 10.54 13.79
CA LYS A 137 36.27 9.51 14.83
C LYS A 137 35.18 9.67 15.90
N ASP A 138 34.82 10.91 16.22
CA ASP A 138 33.81 11.21 17.23
C ASP A 138 32.38 10.94 16.69
N ALA A 139 32.11 11.29 15.43
CA ALA A 139 30.84 11.00 14.77
C ALA A 139 30.65 9.48 14.52
N ALA A 140 31.73 8.76 14.20
CA ALA A 140 31.70 7.30 14.03
C ALA A 140 31.39 6.58 15.35
N ARG A 141 31.96 7.06 16.47
CA ARG A 141 31.67 6.50 17.81
C ARG A 141 30.21 6.72 18.22
N GLU A 142 29.65 7.89 17.94
CA GLU A 142 28.26 8.19 18.23
C GLU A 142 27.29 7.33 17.39
N LEU A 143 27.62 7.09 16.12
CA LEU A 143 26.80 6.28 15.22
C LEU A 143 26.81 4.80 15.63
N VAL A 144 27.97 4.27 16.02
CA VAL A 144 28.11 2.90 16.55
C VAL A 144 27.40 2.74 17.90
N ALA A 145 27.35 3.78 18.73
CA ALA A 145 26.65 3.75 20.02
C ALA A 145 25.11 3.80 19.90
N ARG A 146 24.57 4.21 18.74
CA ARG A 146 23.12 4.28 18.45
C ARG A 146 22.57 3.04 17.73
N LEU A 147 23.44 2.16 17.23
CA LEU A 147 23.10 0.84 16.68
C LEU A 147 22.92 -0.18 17.80
#